data_AF-A0A432JCC6-F1
#
_entry.id   AF-A0A432JCC6-F1
#
_cell.length_a   1.000
_cell.length_b   1.000
_cell.length_c   1.000
_cell.angle_alpha   90.00
_cell.angle_beta   90.00
_cell.angle_gamma   90.00
#
_symmetry.space_group_name_H-M   'P 1'
#
loop_
_entity.id
_entity.type
_entity.pdbx_description
1 polymer ?
#
loop_
_entity_poly.entity_id
_entity_poly.type
_entity_poly.pdbx_seq_one_letter_code
_entity_poly.pdbx_strand_id
1 'polypeptide(L)'
;DHDPIEEHCLQLLLGYPEVRELADGLRAEFFQRHENRELFKRWLDAGPGLDKDETLAVVRRDGDDEVSGQLASLLEKPLLPLDVNGRATSFLEVASRLEERNLKNLKSEEVKRFADSPPDLEDGEHDEILRLNQQIRKNEGLRRGQVQEISG
;
A
#
# COMPACT_ATOMS: atom_id res chain seq x y z
N ASP A 1 -2.77 -5.32 20.95
CA ASP A 1 -3.22 -4.21 20.09
C ASP A 1 -2.10 -3.24 19.79
N HIS A 2 -1.16 -3.67 18.95
CA HIS A 2 -0.03 -2.89 18.42
C HIS A 2 0.20 -3.32 16.98
N ASP A 3 0.63 -2.40 16.12
CA ASP A 3 1.07 -2.74 14.76
C ASP A 3 2.53 -2.33 14.59
N PRO A 4 3.48 -3.26 14.81
CA PRO A 4 4.90 -2.95 14.80
C PRO A 4 5.41 -2.38 13.47
N ILE A 5 4.76 -2.72 12.34
CA ILE A 5 5.18 -2.23 11.02
C ILE A 5 4.78 -0.76 10.89
N GLU A 6 3.54 -0.42 11.23
CA GLU A 6 3.07 0.96 11.24
C GLU A 6 3.82 1.83 12.24
N GLU A 7 4.04 1.31 13.45
CA GLU A 7 4.73 2.03 14.52
C GLU A 7 6.20 2.31 14.15
N HIS A 8 6.90 1.34 13.57
CA HIS A 8 8.28 1.54 13.08
C HIS A 8 8.35 2.57 11.94
N CYS A 9 7.39 2.55 11.01
CA CYS A 9 7.29 3.54 9.95
C CYS A 9 7.11 4.96 10.52
N LEU A 10 6.18 5.13 11.46
CA LEU A 10 5.94 6.42 12.13
C LEU A 10 7.17 6.89 12.93
N GLN A 11 7.87 5.98 13.60
CA GLN A 11 9.10 6.32 14.32
C GLN A 11 10.19 6.86 13.40
N LEU A 12 10.35 6.28 12.20
CA LEU A 12 11.30 6.79 11.22
C LEU A 12 10.92 8.19 10.74
N LEU A 13 9.63 8.40 10.43
CA LEU A 13 9.12 9.69 9.94
C LEU A 13 9.18 10.82 10.98
N LEU A 14 8.90 10.49 12.24
CA LEU A 14 8.94 11.45 13.36
C LEU A 14 10.35 11.65 13.92
N GLY A 15 11.22 10.64 13.77
CA GLY A 15 12.57 10.65 14.29
C GLY A 15 13.59 11.34 13.39
N TYR A 16 13.37 11.32 12.07
CA TYR A 16 14.38 11.64 11.07
C TYR A 16 13.78 12.46 9.91
N PRO A 17 13.84 13.81 9.98
CA PRO A 17 13.26 14.70 8.98
C PRO A 17 13.74 14.44 7.54
N GLU A 18 14.97 13.97 7.36
CA GLU A 18 15.54 13.66 6.04
C GLU A 18 14.84 12.51 5.31
N VAL A 19 14.10 11.66 6.03
CA VAL A 19 13.33 10.55 5.44
C VAL A 19 12.08 11.06 4.73
N ARG A 20 11.63 12.30 5.01
CA ARG A 20 10.41 12.87 4.45
C ARG A 20 10.38 12.86 2.92
N GLU A 21 11.51 13.16 2.28
CA GLU A 21 11.62 13.17 0.81
C GLU A 21 11.37 11.79 0.18
N LEU A 22 11.55 10.71 0.95
CA LEU A 22 11.30 9.35 0.49
C LEU A 22 9.82 8.95 0.60
N ALA A 23 9.00 9.73 1.31
CA ALA A 23 7.62 9.39 1.64
C ALA A 23 6.58 9.78 0.56
N ASP A 24 7.00 10.24 -0.61
CA ASP A 24 6.13 10.77 -1.69
C ASP A 24 5.04 9.78 -2.15
N GLY A 25 5.26 8.47 -2.00
CA GLY A 25 4.29 7.43 -2.32
C GLY A 25 3.48 6.90 -1.12
N LEU A 26 3.82 7.28 0.10
CA LEU A 26 3.22 6.72 1.31
C LEU A 26 1.85 7.37 1.57
N ARG A 27 0.82 6.54 1.81
CA ARG A 27 -0.56 7.02 1.94
C ARG A 27 -1.16 6.67 3.30
N ALA A 28 -2.12 7.48 3.74
CA ALA A 28 -2.81 7.28 5.01
C ALA A 28 -3.57 5.94 5.06
N GLU A 29 -4.06 5.46 3.91
CA GLU A 29 -4.78 4.20 3.77
C GLU A 29 -3.92 2.97 4.09
N PHE A 30 -2.59 3.09 4.07
CA PHE A 30 -1.70 1.98 4.39
C PHE A 30 -1.66 1.68 5.90
N PHE A 31 -2.11 2.64 6.71
CA PHE A 31 -2.24 2.53 8.15
C PHE A 31 -3.67 2.09 8.52
N GLN A 32 -3.79 0.86 8.99
CA GLN A 32 -5.07 0.25 9.36
C GLN A 32 -5.55 0.80 10.70
N ARG A 33 -4.63 0.98 11.66
CA ARG A 33 -4.98 1.52 12.98
C ARG A 33 -5.34 3.00 12.86
N HIS A 34 -6.44 3.37 13.50
CA HIS A 34 -6.97 4.72 13.42
C HIS A 34 -5.97 5.75 13.96
N GLU A 35 -5.36 5.47 15.11
CA GLU A 35 -4.42 6.38 15.78
C GLU A 35 -3.17 6.60 14.92
N ASN A 36 -2.61 5.53 14.35
CA ASN A 36 -1.44 5.60 13.47
C ASN A 36 -1.74 6.36 12.17
N ARG A 37 -2.92 6.13 11.60
CA ARG A 37 -3.37 6.84 10.39
C ARG A 37 -3.55 8.33 10.65
N GLU A 38 -4.16 8.70 11.77
CA GLU A 38 -4.31 10.09 12.15
C GLU A 38 -2.97 10.75 12.49
N LEU A 39 -2.04 10.03 13.15
CA LEU A 39 -0.66 10.53 13.33
C LEU A 39 0.02 10.83 12.01
N PHE A 40 -0.07 9.93 11.03
CA PHE A 40 0.51 10.13 9.72
C PHE A 40 -0.10 11.35 9.01
N LYS A 41 -1.42 11.54 9.09
CA LYS A 41 -2.08 12.75 8.54
C LYS A 41 -1.58 14.03 9.19
N ARG A 42 -1.45 14.06 10.52
CA ARG A 42 -0.88 15.22 11.24
C ARG A 42 0.56 15.51 10.80
N TRP A 43 1.34 14.46 10.53
CA TRP A 43 2.69 14.60 9.98
C TRP A 43 2.72 15.10 8.53
N LEU A 44 1.74 14.72 7.70
CA LEU A 44 1.58 15.29 6.36
C LEU A 44 1.25 16.79 6.45
N ASP A 45 0.31 17.17 7.32
CA ASP A 45 -0.12 18.56 7.55
C ASP A 45 1.03 19.48 7.97
N ALA A 46 2.02 18.94 8.72
CA ALA A 46 3.19 19.69 9.16
C ALA A 46 4.06 20.21 7.99
N GLY A 47 3.97 19.57 6.82
CA GLY A 47 4.69 20.00 5.62
C GLY A 47 6.21 19.75 5.69
N PRO A 48 6.91 19.92 4.55
CA PRO A 48 8.37 19.84 4.50
C PRO A 48 9.05 21.08 5.09
N GLY A 49 10.35 20.96 5.41
CA GLY A 49 11.18 22.09 5.84
C GLY A 49 11.20 22.36 7.34
N LEU A 50 10.42 21.63 8.14
CA LEU A 50 10.49 21.65 9.59
C LEU A 50 11.58 20.71 10.09
N ASP A 51 12.24 21.09 11.18
CA ASP A 51 13.09 20.16 11.91
C ASP A 51 12.26 19.15 12.73
N LYS A 52 12.95 18.27 13.44
CA LYS A 52 12.31 17.22 14.25
C LYS A 52 11.40 17.79 15.33
N ASP A 53 11.88 18.77 16.08
CA ASP A 53 11.17 19.27 17.26
C ASP A 53 9.98 20.12 16.82
N GLU A 54 10.13 20.90 15.76
CA GLU A 54 9.04 21.63 15.10
C GLU A 54 7.97 20.68 14.56
N THR A 55 8.37 19.61 13.87
CA THR A 55 7.45 18.57 13.38
C THR A 55 6.68 17.95 14.54
N LEU A 56 7.35 17.57 15.62
CA LEU A 56 6.72 16.97 16.80
C LEU A 56 5.73 17.92 17.49
N ALA A 57 6.04 19.23 17.54
CA ALA A 57 5.12 20.23 18.07
C ALA A 57 3.82 20.31 17.24
N VAL A 58 3.93 20.28 15.91
CA VAL A 58 2.76 20.29 15.01
C VAL A 58 1.97 18.99 15.12
N VAL A 59 2.63 17.84 15.15
CA VAL A 59 1.95 16.52 15.21
C VAL A 59 1.21 16.33 16.53
N ARG A 60 1.77 16.82 17.64
CA ARG A 60 1.13 16.70 18.96
C ARG A 60 -0.23 17.41 18.98
N ARG A 61 -0.35 18.60 18.36
CA ARG A 61 -1.51 19.52 18.46
C ARG A 61 -1.85 19.87 19.93
N ASP A 62 -2.80 20.79 20.12
CA ASP A 62 -3.35 21.12 21.44
C ASP A 62 -4.47 20.12 21.79
N GLY A 63 -4.13 18.95 22.33
CA GLY A 63 -5.13 17.98 22.76
C GLY A 63 -4.58 16.73 23.44
N ASP A 64 -5.28 16.27 24.48
CA ASP A 64 -5.07 14.97 25.14
C ASP A 64 -6.09 13.97 24.58
N ASP A 65 -5.79 13.44 23.40
CA ASP A 65 -6.60 12.42 22.72
C ASP A 65 -5.81 11.11 22.56
N GLU A 66 -6.49 10.05 22.11
CA GLU A 66 -5.88 8.73 21.90
C GLU A 66 -4.69 8.77 20.92
N VAL A 67 -4.69 9.73 19.99
CA VAL A 67 -3.62 9.95 19.01
C VAL A 67 -2.38 10.55 19.69
N SER A 68 -2.56 11.51 20.60
CA SER A 68 -1.50 12.06 21.45
C SER A 68 -0.91 11.01 22.40
N GLY A 69 -1.74 10.13 22.95
CA GLY A 69 -1.29 8.97 23.73
C GLY A 69 -0.43 8.01 22.91
N GLN A 70 -0.85 7.72 21.67
CA GLN A 70 -0.06 6.89 20.74
C GLN A 70 1.26 7.56 20.37
N LEU A 71 1.28 8.88 20.13
CA LEU A 71 2.52 9.63 19.89
C LEU A 71 3.48 9.49 21.07
N ALA A 72 3.00 9.67 22.30
CA ALA A 72 3.82 9.53 23.50
C ALA A 72 4.43 8.12 23.60
N SER A 73 3.62 7.07 23.39
CA SER A 73 4.10 5.69 23.39
C SER A 73 5.18 5.42 22.33
N LEU A 74 5.05 6.01 21.14
CA LEU A 74 6.04 5.88 20.07
C LEU A 74 7.36 6.57 20.41
N LEU A 75 7.32 7.71 21.10
CA LEU A 75 8.49 8.50 21.50
C LEU A 75 9.23 7.90 22.71
N GLU A 76 8.54 7.19 23.59
CA GLU A 76 9.16 6.46 24.71
C GLU A 76 9.99 5.26 24.24
N LYS A 77 9.65 4.69 23.09
CA LYS A 77 10.38 3.57 22.50
C LYS A 77 11.72 4.06 21.92
N PRO A 78 12.83 3.38 22.22
CA PRO A 78 14.14 3.79 21.72
C PRO A 78 14.20 3.67 20.20
N LEU A 79 14.61 4.75 19.53
CA LEU A 79 14.94 4.71 18.12
C LEU A 79 16.17 3.84 17.89
N LEU A 80 16.13 2.98 16.88
CA LEU A 80 17.29 2.18 16.50
C LEU A 80 18.43 3.12 16.05
N PRO A 81 19.67 2.91 16.52
CA PRO A 81 20.82 3.72 16.11
C PRO A 81 21.23 3.35 14.67
N LEU A 82 20.50 3.90 13.71
CA LEU A 82 20.77 3.76 12.28
C LEU A 82 21.49 4.99 11.75
N ASP A 83 22.45 4.77 10.86
CA ASP A 83 23.04 5.83 10.06
C ASP A 83 22.05 6.32 8.98
N VAL A 84 22.37 7.41 8.30
CA VAL A 84 21.49 8.03 7.29
C VAL A 84 21.03 7.02 6.23
N ASN A 85 21.95 6.19 5.74
CA ASN A 85 21.64 5.17 4.73
C ASN A 85 20.77 4.04 5.28
N GLY A 86 21.05 3.58 6.50
CA GLY A 86 20.26 2.57 7.20
C GLY A 86 18.83 3.06 7.48
N ARG A 87 18.65 4.34 7.81
CA ARG A 87 17.33 4.96 7.98
C ARG A 87 16.54 4.97 6.68
N ALA A 88 17.14 5.43 5.59
CA ALA A 88 16.50 5.44 4.27
C ALA A 88 16.11 4.03 3.82
N THR A 89 17.02 3.06 3.97
CA THR A 89 16.77 1.66 3.61
C THR A 89 15.64 1.06 4.44
N SER A 90 15.70 1.23 5.76
CA SER A 90 14.68 0.72 6.67
C SER A 90 13.31 1.35 6.40
N PHE A 91 13.28 2.64 6.05
CA PHE A 91 12.05 3.33 5.68
C PHE A 91 11.44 2.77 4.39
N LEU A 92 12.23 2.61 3.33
CA LEU A 92 11.74 2.08 2.06
C LEU A 92 11.23 0.65 2.21
N GLU A 93 11.92 -0.18 2.99
CA GLU A 93 11.48 -1.55 3.30
C GLU A 93 10.13 -1.57 4.04
N VAL A 94 9.98 -0.75 5.09
CA VAL A 94 8.73 -0.73 5.86
C VAL A 94 7.58 -0.12 5.04
N ALA A 95 7.83 0.92 4.25
CA ALA A 95 6.84 1.52 3.35
C ALA A 95 6.34 0.50 2.30
N SER A 96 7.26 -0.25 1.68
CA SER A 96 6.92 -1.30 0.71
C SER A 96 6.04 -2.39 1.33
N ARG A 97 6.34 -2.81 2.57
CA ARG A 97 5.52 -3.80 3.29
C ARG A 97 4.13 -3.28 3.61
N LEU A 98 4.00 -2.01 3.98
CA LEU A 98 2.71 -1.36 4.23
C LEU A 98 1.86 -1.29 2.95
N GLU A 99 2.48 -0.90 1.83
CA GLU A 99 1.84 -0.88 0.51
C GLU A 99 1.40 -2.29 0.09
N GLU A 100 2.28 -3.30 0.17
CA GLU A 100 1.96 -4.68 -0.19
C GLU A 100 0.76 -5.21 0.62
N ARG A 101 0.74 -4.91 1.93
CA ARG A 101 -0.38 -5.30 2.80
C ARG A 101 -1.67 -4.60 2.39
N ASN A 102 -1.62 -3.31 2.04
CA ASN A 102 -2.77 -2.58 1.54
C ASN A 102 -3.29 -3.18 0.21
N LEU A 103 -2.40 -3.50 -0.74
CA LEU A 103 -2.77 -4.13 -2.01
C LEU A 103 -3.43 -5.49 -1.81
N LYS A 104 -2.94 -6.31 -0.86
CA LYS A 104 -3.57 -7.58 -0.50
C LYS A 104 -4.98 -7.41 0.08
N ASN A 105 -5.19 -6.37 0.90
CA ASN A 105 -6.50 -6.04 1.43
C ASN A 105 -7.47 -5.61 0.32
N LEU A 106 -7.05 -4.68 -0.54
CA LEU A 106 -7.86 -4.21 -1.67
C LEU A 106 -8.26 -5.35 -2.60
N LYS A 107 -7.31 -6.25 -2.93
CA LYS A 107 -7.60 -7.45 -3.73
C LYS A 107 -8.62 -8.36 -3.04
N SER A 108 -8.53 -8.51 -1.72
CA SER A 108 -9.47 -9.34 -0.96
C SER A 108 -10.87 -8.71 -0.90
N GLU A 109 -10.95 -7.38 -0.82
CA GLU A 109 -12.22 -6.64 -0.90
C GLU A 109 -12.85 -6.72 -2.29
N GLU A 110 -12.04 -6.63 -3.35
CA GLU A 110 -12.50 -6.80 -4.74
C GLU A 110 -13.13 -8.18 -4.94
N VAL A 111 -12.47 -9.25 -4.49
CA VAL A 111 -13.01 -10.62 -4.57
C VAL A 111 -14.36 -10.75 -3.86
N LYS A 112 -14.53 -10.11 -2.70
CA LYS A 112 -15.82 -10.11 -1.99
C LYS A 112 -16.89 -9.37 -2.78
N ARG A 113 -16.57 -8.18 -3.31
CA ARG A 113 -17.52 -7.40 -4.12
C ARG A 113 -17.98 -8.16 -5.37
N PHE A 114 -17.07 -8.85 -6.04
CA PHE A 114 -17.44 -9.70 -7.19
C PHE A 114 -18.25 -10.93 -6.79
N ALA A 115 -18.07 -11.48 -5.59
CA ALA A 115 -18.90 -12.58 -5.10
C ALA A 115 -20.32 -12.09 -4.72
N ASP A 116 -20.42 -10.92 -4.09
CA ASP A 116 -21.69 -10.33 -3.62
C ASP A 116 -22.51 -9.73 -4.76
N SER A 117 -21.85 -9.12 -5.74
CA SER A 117 -22.46 -8.60 -6.96
C SER A 117 -21.54 -8.90 -8.14
N PRO A 118 -21.70 -10.10 -8.75
CA PRO A 118 -21.00 -10.41 -9.99
C PRO A 118 -21.25 -9.29 -11.00
N PRO A 119 -20.22 -8.88 -11.76
CA PRO A 119 -20.44 -7.89 -12.81
C PRO A 119 -21.49 -8.45 -13.74
N ASP A 120 -22.48 -7.63 -14.08
CA ASP A 120 -23.44 -7.96 -15.12
C ASP A 120 -22.66 -7.95 -16.43
N LEU A 121 -22.11 -9.12 -16.77
CA LEU A 121 -21.59 -9.38 -18.10
C LEU A 121 -22.82 -9.48 -18.98
N GLU A 122 -23.44 -8.33 -19.31
CA GLU A 122 -24.56 -8.29 -20.23
C GLU A 122 -24.18 -9.11 -21.47
N ASP A 123 -24.97 -10.13 -21.76
CA ASP A 123 -24.82 -11.06 -22.88
C ASP A 123 -24.83 -10.26 -24.20
N GLY A 124 -23.67 -9.73 -24.59
CA GLY A 124 -23.53 -8.94 -25.81
C GLY A 124 -22.21 -8.16 -25.94
N GLU A 125 -21.66 -7.58 -24.88
CA GLU A 125 -20.45 -6.74 -24.99
C GLU A 125 -19.17 -7.54 -25.32
N HIS A 126 -19.18 -8.85 -25.08
CA HIS A 126 -18.01 -9.71 -25.28
C HIS A 126 -18.22 -10.80 -26.34
N ASP A 127 -19.35 -10.78 -27.05
CA ASP A 127 -19.68 -11.73 -28.11
C ASP A 127 -18.63 -11.75 -29.23
N GLU A 128 -18.09 -10.58 -29.58
CA GLU A 128 -17.04 -10.47 -30.58
C GLU A 128 -15.72 -11.13 -30.12
N ILE A 129 -15.38 -11.00 -28.83
CA ILE A 129 -14.20 -11.62 -28.23
C ILE A 129 -14.38 -13.14 -28.16
N LEU A 130 -15.58 -13.62 -27.82
CA LEU A 130 -15.92 -15.04 -27.82
C LEU A 130 -15.85 -15.64 -29.24
N ARG A 131 -16.41 -14.95 -30.24
CA ARG A 131 -16.32 -15.35 -31.65
C ARG A 131 -14.88 -15.40 -32.13
N LEU A 132 -14.07 -14.39 -31.80
CA LEU A 132 -12.66 -14.35 -32.16
C LEU A 132 -11.89 -15.54 -31.56
N ASN A 133 -12.09 -15.83 -30.28
CA ASN A 133 -11.46 -16.97 -29.60
C ASN A 133 -11.88 -18.32 -30.20
N GLN A 134 -13.15 -18.48 -30.58
CA GLN A 134 -13.62 -19.67 -31.29
C GLN A 134 -12.95 -19.80 -32.68
N GLN A 135 -12.81 -18.69 -33.40
CA GLN A 135 -12.14 -18.66 -34.71
C GLN A 135 -10.67 -19.10 -34.58
N ILE A 136 -9.96 -18.60 -33.56
CA ILE A 136 -8.56 -18.95 -33.30
C ILE A 136 -8.45 -20.46 -33.02
N ARG A 137 -9.30 -21.01 -32.13
CA ARG A 137 -9.30 -22.46 -31.82
C ARG A 137 -9.56 -23.31 -33.06
N LYS A 138 -10.50 -22.91 -33.92
CA LYS A 138 -10.78 -23.61 -35.18
C LYS A 138 -9.56 -23.59 -36.11
N ASN A 139 -8.91 -22.44 -36.24
CA ASN A 139 -7.71 -22.29 -37.07
C ASN A 139 -6.52 -23.08 -36.53
N GLU A 140 -6.37 -23.19 -35.20
CA GLU A 140 -5.36 -24.06 -34.58
C GLU A 140 -5.64 -25.54 -34.83
N GLY A 141 -6.90 -25.97 -34.73
CA GLY A 141 -7.31 -27.35 -35.05
C GLY A 141 -7.01 -27.70 -36.51
N LEU A 142 -7.32 -26.80 -37.45
CA LEU A 142 -7.00 -26.97 -38.88
C LEU A 142 -5.50 -27.06 -39.12
N ARG A 143 -4.69 -26.21 -38.47
CA ARG A 143 -3.23 -26.31 -38.56
C ARG A 143 -2.70 -27.63 -38.02
N ARG A 144 -3.22 -28.14 -36.90
CA ARG A 144 -2.82 -29.46 -36.37
C ARG A 144 -3.22 -30.62 -37.29
N GLY A 145 -4.42 -30.58 -37.88
CA GLY A 145 -4.87 -31.59 -38.83
C GLY A 145 -4.04 -31.61 -40.10
N GLN A 146 -3.69 -30.43 -40.64
CA GLN A 146 -2.82 -30.34 -41.81
C GLN A 146 -1.40 -30.85 -41.51
N VAL A 147 -0.81 -30.53 -40.36
CA VAL A 147 0.54 -31.03 -39.97
C VAL A 147 0.59 -32.56 -39.85
N GLN A 148 -0.53 -33.22 -39.50
CA GLN A 148 -0.62 -34.68 -39.47
C GLN A 148 -0.70 -35.31 -40.87
N GLU A 149 -1.31 -34.66 -41.86
CA GLU A 149 -1.39 -35.17 -43.24
C GLU A 149 -0.10 -35.00 -44.05
N ILE A 150 0.79 -34.06 -43.69
CA ILE A 150 2.09 -33.87 -44.35
C ILE A 150 3.20 -34.79 -43.80
N SER A 151 2.90 -35.58 -42.76
CA SER A 151 3.86 -36.48 -42.09
C SER A 151 3.55 -37.97 -42.30
N GLY A 152 2.68 -38.32 -43.26
CA GLY A 152 2.31 -39.70 -43.63
C GLY A 152 2.96 -40.16 -44.92
#